data_AF-A0A662ABP5-F1
#
_entry.id   AF-A0A662ABP5-F1
#
_cell.length_a   1.000
_cell.length_b   1.000
_cell.length_c   1.000
_cell.angle_alpha   90.00
_cell.angle_beta   90.00
_cell.angle_gamma   90.00
#
_symmetry.space_group_name_H-M   'P 1'
#
loop_
_entity.id
_entity.type
_entity.pdbx_description
1 polymer ?
#
loop_
_entity_poly.entity_id
_entity_poly.type
_entity_poly.pdbx_seq_one_letter_code
_entity_poly.pdbx_strand_id
1 'polypeptide(L)'
;MMVLQDIIDDIHALGEDLGAYERKYGVLSETFYESYLDGEEPEDTAWILDWSDWAGVFKIWLRRHEQYKQTIGSLRANSKNLINVIERTARHESISVAS
;
A
#
# COMPACT_ATOMS: atom_id res chain seq x y z
N MET A 1 13.65 12.02 -7.10
CA MET A 1 12.59 11.85 -8.10
C MET A 1 12.07 10.43 -7.95
N MET A 2 10.78 10.24 -7.71
CA MET A 2 10.19 8.91 -7.52
C MET A 2 9.55 8.45 -8.83
N VAL A 3 9.67 7.17 -9.15
CA VAL A 3 9.05 6.57 -10.35
C VAL A 3 7.88 5.67 -9.95
N LEU A 4 7.01 5.38 -10.91
CA LEU A 4 5.84 4.51 -10.70
C LEU A 4 6.25 3.13 -10.16
N GLN A 5 7.40 2.61 -10.60
CA GLN A 5 7.93 1.33 -10.12
C GLN A 5 8.21 1.36 -8.61
N ASP A 6 8.77 2.46 -8.08
CA ASP A 6 9.03 2.59 -6.63
C ASP A 6 7.74 2.48 -5.81
N ILE A 7 6.63 3.04 -6.31
CA ILE A 7 5.32 2.93 -5.63
C ILE A 7 4.84 1.48 -5.64
N ILE A 8 5.00 0.78 -6.76
CA ILE A 8 4.57 -0.62 -6.92
C ILE A 8 5.40 -1.52 -6.00
N ASP A 9 6.72 -1.32 -5.97
CA ASP A 9 7.63 -2.08 -5.12
C ASP A 9 7.32 -1.84 -3.63
N ASP A 10 7.07 -0.58 -3.23
CA ASP A 10 6.62 -0.24 -1.87
C ASP A 10 5.30 -0.95 -1.52
N ILE A 11 4.31 -0.95 -2.44
CA ILE A 11 3.02 -1.63 -2.22
C ILE A 11 3.22 -3.12 -1.97
N HIS A 12 4.07 -3.78 -2.76
CA HIS A 12 4.32 -5.21 -2.63
C HIS A 12 5.07 -5.54 -1.34
N ALA A 13 6.13 -4.79 -1.02
CA ALA A 13 6.90 -4.99 0.20
C ALA A 13 6.02 -4.81 1.46
N LEU A 14 5.26 -3.70 1.53
CA LEU A 14 4.36 -3.45 2.65
C LEU A 14 3.23 -4.49 2.72
N GLY A 15 2.75 -4.99 1.57
CA GLY A 15 1.76 -6.07 1.53
C GLY A 15 2.29 -7.40 2.09
N GLU A 16 3.56 -7.73 1.86
CA GLU A 16 4.21 -8.89 2.46
C GLU A 16 4.31 -8.78 3.99
N ASP A 17 4.67 -7.58 4.48
CA ASP A 17 4.72 -7.25 5.91
C ASP A 17 3.34 -7.40 6.55
N LEU A 18 2.29 -6.82 5.95
CA LEU A 18 0.90 -6.98 6.40
C LEU A 18 0.49 -8.46 6.45
N GLY A 19 0.82 -9.21 5.40
CA GLY A 19 0.52 -10.64 5.34
C GLY A 19 1.20 -11.44 6.44
N ALA A 20 2.35 -11.00 6.98
CA ALA A 20 2.98 -11.64 8.12
C ALA A 20 2.16 -11.50 9.41
N TYR A 21 1.61 -10.31 9.66
CA TYR A 21 0.68 -10.08 10.77
C TYR A 21 -0.61 -10.87 10.59
N GLU A 22 -1.20 -10.85 9.40
CA GLU A 22 -2.45 -11.59 9.12
C GLU A 22 -2.30 -13.09 9.38
N ARG A 23 -1.17 -13.68 8.99
CA ARG A 23 -0.87 -15.10 9.29
C ARG A 23 -0.63 -15.36 10.78
N LYS A 24 0.01 -14.42 11.48
CA LYS A 24 0.31 -14.54 12.92
C LYS A 24 -0.96 -14.53 13.77
N TYR A 25 -1.94 -13.71 13.40
CA TYR A 25 -3.16 -13.49 14.20
C TYR A 25 -4.42 -14.14 13.61
N GLY A 26 -4.39 -14.61 12.36
CA GLY A 26 -5.48 -15.36 11.75
C GLY A 26 -6.66 -14.52 11.25
N VAL A 27 -6.49 -13.21 11.10
CA VAL A 27 -7.49 -12.28 10.54
C VAL A 27 -6.84 -11.33 9.53
N LEU A 28 -7.64 -10.73 8.66
CA LEU A 28 -7.15 -9.77 7.66
C LEU A 28 -6.90 -8.39 8.27
N SER A 29 -6.05 -7.60 7.63
CA SER A 29 -5.73 -6.21 8.01
C SER A 29 -6.98 -5.31 8.09
N GLU A 30 -8.05 -5.63 7.37
CA GLU A 30 -9.33 -4.91 7.48
C GLU A 30 -9.92 -5.01 8.89
N THR A 31 -9.91 -6.20 9.50
CA THR A 31 -10.43 -6.42 10.86
C THR A 31 -9.59 -5.68 11.90
N PHE A 32 -8.26 -5.72 11.76
CA PHE A 32 -7.37 -4.91 12.59
C PHE A 32 -7.69 -3.42 12.47
N TYR A 33 -7.98 -2.96 11.26
CA TYR A 33 -8.24 -1.55 11.00
C TYR A 33 -9.58 -1.07 11.56
N GLU A 34 -10.63 -1.88 11.47
CA GLU A 34 -11.92 -1.59 12.08
C GLU A 34 -11.77 -1.40 13.60
N SER A 35 -11.14 -2.37 14.27
CA SER A 35 -10.87 -2.31 15.71
C SER A 35 -9.98 -1.11 16.08
N TYR A 36 -8.97 -0.80 15.26
CA TYR A 36 -8.13 0.39 15.42
C TYR A 36 -8.93 1.71 15.32
N LEU A 37 -9.90 1.79 14.41
CA LEU A 37 -10.76 2.96 14.25
C LEU A 37 -11.74 3.13 15.42
N ASP A 38 -12.21 2.03 15.98
CA ASP A 38 -13.13 2.02 17.12
C ASP A 38 -12.42 2.28 18.47
N GLY A 39 -11.09 2.37 18.46
CA GLY A 39 -10.27 2.63 19.65
C GLY A 39 -10.18 1.42 20.58
N GLU A 40 -10.44 0.23 20.06
CA GLU A 40 -10.25 -1.02 20.77
C GLU A 40 -8.75 -1.36 20.77
N GLU A 41 -8.17 -1.46 21.96
CA GLU A 41 -6.77 -1.83 22.15
C GLU A 41 -6.67 -3.21 22.79
N PRO A 42 -5.73 -4.07 22.36
CA PRO A 42 -5.45 -5.33 23.03
C PRO A 42 -4.99 -5.10 24.48
N GLU A 43 -5.51 -5.90 25.43
CA GLU A 43 -5.07 -5.86 26.82
C GLU A 43 -3.65 -6.44 27.03
N ASP A 44 -3.19 -7.30 26.10
CA ASP A 44 -1.87 -7.93 26.13
C ASP A 44 -0.80 -6.98 25.58
N THR A 45 0.21 -6.65 26.40
CA THR A 45 1.31 -5.76 26.03
C THR A 45 2.17 -6.28 24.89
N ALA A 46 2.27 -7.60 24.70
CA ALA A 46 2.94 -8.17 23.53
C ALA A 46 2.19 -7.85 22.24
N TRP A 47 0.86 -7.71 22.30
CA TRP A 47 0.02 -7.41 21.14
C TRP A 47 0.05 -5.93 20.79
N ILE A 48 0.21 -5.04 21.78
CA ILE A 48 0.26 -3.58 21.58
C ILE A 48 1.42 -3.15 20.66
N LEU A 49 2.58 -3.80 20.77
CA LEU A 49 3.75 -3.49 19.93
C LEU A 49 3.50 -3.89 18.47
N ASP A 50 3.12 -5.15 18.25
CA ASP A 50 2.76 -5.64 16.92
C ASP A 50 1.62 -4.83 16.29
N TRP A 51 0.64 -4.41 17.11
CA TRP A 51 -0.49 -3.58 16.68
C TRP A 51 -0.04 -2.20 16.18
N SER A 52 0.86 -1.55 16.91
CA SER A 52 1.38 -0.23 16.55
C SER A 52 2.21 -0.29 15.27
N ASP A 53 3.05 -1.33 15.13
CA ASP A 53 3.86 -1.55 13.94
C ASP A 53 2.98 -1.87 12.72
N TRP A 54 2.02 -2.80 12.87
CA TRP A 54 1.03 -3.12 11.84
C TRP A 54 0.26 -1.87 11.38
N ALA A 55 -0.24 -1.05 12.32
CA ALA A 55 -1.00 0.15 11.97
C ALA A 55 -0.17 1.17 11.19
N GLY A 56 1.14 1.27 11.50
CA GLY A 56 2.09 2.07 10.74
C GLY A 56 2.24 1.57 9.30
N VAL A 57 2.52 0.28 9.13
CA VAL A 57 2.65 -0.38 7.82
C VAL A 57 1.36 -0.21 7.01
N PHE A 58 0.20 -0.48 7.60
CA PHE A 58 -1.09 -0.42 6.93
C PHE A 58 -1.42 0.99 6.40
N LYS A 59 -1.17 2.03 7.21
CA LYS A 59 -1.39 3.43 6.78
C LYS A 59 -0.48 3.82 5.62
N ILE A 60 0.79 3.39 5.64
CA ILE A 60 1.71 3.66 4.53
C ILE A 60 1.25 2.92 3.27
N TRP A 61 0.84 1.65 3.41
CA TRP A 61 0.31 0.84 2.31
C TRP A 61 -0.92 1.50 1.66
N LEU A 62 -1.89 1.97 2.45
CA LEU A 62 -3.05 2.72 1.97
C LEU A 62 -2.63 3.98 1.21
N ARG A 63 -1.68 4.75 1.75
CA ARG A 63 -1.17 5.97 1.10
C ARG A 63 -0.49 5.65 -0.24
N ARG A 64 0.28 4.57 -0.33
CA ARG A 64 0.92 4.14 -1.59
C ARG A 64 -0.09 3.68 -2.62
N HIS A 65 -1.12 2.94 -2.20
CA HIS A 65 -2.23 2.59 -3.09
C HIS A 65 -2.97 3.81 -3.62
N GLU A 66 -3.21 4.81 -2.77
CA GLU A 66 -3.83 6.07 -3.19
C GLU A 66 -2.93 6.83 -4.18
N GLN A 67 -1.63 6.92 -3.88
CA GLN A 67 -0.66 7.54 -4.77
C GLN A 67 -0.57 6.84 -6.13
N TYR A 68 -0.64 5.51 -6.15
CA TYR A 68 -0.72 4.72 -7.39
C TYR A 68 -1.98 5.08 -8.19
N LYS A 69 -3.16 5.06 -7.56
CA LYS A 69 -4.42 5.41 -8.21
C LYS A 69 -4.38 6.82 -8.81
N GLN A 70 -3.86 7.79 -8.07
CA GLN A 70 -3.70 9.18 -8.54
C GLN A 70 -2.73 9.27 -9.72
N THR A 71 -1.60 8.56 -9.66
CA THR A 71 -0.61 8.53 -10.74
C THR A 71 -1.21 7.93 -12.02
N ILE A 72 -1.88 6.79 -11.92
CA ILE A 72 -2.56 6.16 -13.05
C ILE A 72 -3.67 7.06 -13.59
N GLY A 73 -4.42 7.74 -12.71
CA GLY A 73 -5.43 8.74 -13.08
C GLY A 73 -4.84 9.87 -13.93
N SER A 74 -3.73 10.45 -13.49
CA SER A 74 -2.99 11.49 -14.21
C SER A 74 -2.42 10.99 -15.54
N LEU A 75 -1.88 9.77 -15.59
CA LEU A 75 -1.39 9.16 -16.83
C LEU A 75 -2.52 8.90 -17.83
N ARG A 76 -3.70 8.48 -17.34
CA ARG A 76 -4.90 8.31 -18.16
C ARG A 76 -5.41 9.63 -18.73
N ALA A 77 -5.34 10.72 -17.98
CA ALA A 77 -5.72 12.04 -18.46
C ALA A 77 -4.80 12.53 -19.60
N ASN A 78 -3.52 12.14 -19.57
CA ASN A 78 -2.51 12.54 -20.56
C ASN A 78 -2.31 11.55 -21.71
N SER A 79 -2.83 10.32 -21.61
CA SER A 79 -2.69 9.26 -22.62
C SER A 79 -4.04 8.88 -23.23
N LYS A 80 -4.07 8.62 -24.55
CA LYS A 80 -5.30 8.20 -25.25
C LYS A 80 -5.85 6.85 -24.76
N ASN A 81 -5.01 5.98 -24.16
CA ASN A 81 -5.40 4.68 -23.62
C ASN A 81 -4.40 4.20 -22.54
N LEU A 82 -4.90 3.47 -21.53
CA LEU A 82 -4.11 2.81 -20.49
C LEU A 82 -3.21 1.69 -21.01
N ILE A 83 -3.52 1.07 -22.15
CA ILE A 83 -2.68 0.00 -22.75
C ILE A 83 -1.24 0.48 -22.94
N ASN A 84 -1.04 1.72 -23.41
CA ASN A 84 0.30 2.28 -23.57
C ASN A 84 1.04 2.40 -22.23
N VAL A 85 0.34 2.76 -21.14
CA VAL A 85 0.93 2.82 -19.81
C VAL A 85 1.39 1.42 -19.38
N ILE A 86 0.55 0.41 -19.58
CA ILE A 86 0.85 -1.00 -19.26
C ILE A 86 2.05 -1.51 -20.06
N GLU A 87 2.12 -1.22 -21.36
CA GLU A 87 3.25 -1.62 -22.21
C GLU A 87 4.57 -1.02 -21.72
N ARG A 88 4.55 0.25 -21.30
CA ARG A 88 5.72 0.94 -20.77
C ARG A 88 6.17 0.37 -19.43
N THR A 89 5.22 0.10 -18.52
CA THR A 89 5.54 -0.55 -17.23
C THR A 89 6.03 -1.98 -17.41
N ALA A 90 5.47 -2.75 -18.35
CA ALA A 90 5.93 -4.11 -18.65
C ALA A 90 7.37 -4.15 -19.19
N ARG A 91 7.83 -3.05 -19.81
CA ARG A 91 9.21 -2.85 -20.26
C ARG A 91 10.11 -2.25 -19.18
N HIS A 92 9.60 -2.05 -17.96
CA HIS A 92 10.29 -1.38 -16.86
C HIS A 92 10.78 0.02 -17.22
N GLU A 93 10.06 0.73 -18.10
CA GLU A 93 10.38 2.11 -18.41
C GLU A 93 10.15 2.99 -17.19
N SER A 94 11.08 3.91 -16.92
CA SER A 94 10.95 4.87 -15.82
C SER A 94 9.83 5.88 -16.12
N ILE A 95 8.68 5.71 -15.47
CA ILE A 95 7.57 6.67 -15.52
C ILE A 95 7.68 7.58 -14.30
N SER A 96 8.02 8.84 -14.52
CA SER A 96 8.13 9.83 -13.44
C SER A 96 6.76 10.09 -12.80
N VAL A 97 6.73 10.12 -11.48
CA VAL A 97 5.55 10.53 -10.70
C VAL A 97 5.64 12.03 -10.47
N ALA A 98 4.63 12.79 -10.90
CA ALA A 98 4.51 14.19 -10.51
C ALA A 98 4.15 14.25 -9.01
N SER A 99 4.91 15.02 -8.24
CA SER A 99 4.67 15.23 -6.81
C SER A 99 3.44 16.10 -6.55
#